data_AF-X0YDD3-F1
#
_entry.id   AF-X0YDD3-F1
#
_cell.length_a   1.000
_cell.length_b   1.000
_cell.length_c   1.000
_cell.angle_alpha   90.00
_cell.angle_beta   90.00
_cell.angle_gamma   90.00
#
_symmetry.space_group_name_H-M   'P 1'
#
loop_
_entity.id
_entity.type
_entity.pdbx_description
1 polymer ?
#
loop_
_entity_poly.entity_id
_entity_poly.type
_entity_poly.pdbx_seq_one_letter_code
_entity_poly.pdbx_strand_id
1 'polypeptide(L)' 'DARLEPSLARLSPGDRVQFERLGYFCVDPDLTPERPVFNRTVTLRDTWAKVKARG' A
#
# COMPACT_ATOMS: atom_id res chain seq x y z
N ASP A 1 2.05 -10.69 -12.16
CA ASP A 1 3.26 -10.10 -11.54
C ASP A 1 2.98 -8.71 -11.02
N ALA A 2 3.63 -8.33 -9.92
CA ALA A 2 3.63 -6.97 -9.37
C ALA A 2 5.00 -6.32 -9.59
N ARG A 3 5.03 -5.00 -9.81
CA ARG A 3 6.27 -4.22 -9.91
C ARG A 3 6.24 -3.07 -8.91
N LEU A 4 7.42 -2.72 -8.42
CA LEU A 4 7.64 -1.71 -7.39
C LEU A 4 8.63 -0.68 -7.89
N GLU A 5 8.53 0.55 -7.38
CA GLU A 5 9.53 1.58 -7.64
C GLU A 5 10.83 1.31 -6.89
N PRO A 6 12.01 1.63 -7.45
CA PRO A 6 13.29 1.45 -6.77
C PRO A 6 13.44 2.23 -5.46
N SER A 7 12.68 3.31 -5.30
CA SER A 7 12.65 4.14 -4.08
C SER A 7 12.26 3.34 -2.84
N LEU A 8 11.45 2.29 -3.00
CA LEU A 8 10.92 1.47 -1.91
C LEU A 8 11.97 0.52 -1.31
N ALA A 9 13.10 0.30 -1.98
CA ALA A 9 14.16 -0.61 -1.52
C ALA A 9 14.89 -0.13 -0.25
N ARG A 10 14.71 1.14 0.15
CA ARG A 10 15.36 1.74 1.33
C ARG A 10 14.48 1.75 2.58
N LEU A 11 13.24 1.28 2.48
CA LEU A 11 12.30 1.33 3.57
C LEU A 11 12.58 0.21 4.59
N SER A 12 12.41 0.54 5.85
CA SER A 12 12.57 -0.38 6.97
C SER A 12 11.22 -0.99 7.39
N PRO A 13 11.20 -2.15 8.06
CA PRO A 13 9.99 -2.69 8.66
C PRO A 13 9.20 -1.65 9.46
N GLY A 14 7.89 -1.59 9.21
CA GLY A 14 6.99 -0.61 9.83
C GLY A 14 6.89 0.75 9.12
N ASP A 15 7.79 1.07 8.19
CA ASP A 15 7.68 2.29 7.37
C ASP A 15 6.37 2.30 6.58
N ARG A 16 5.83 3.50 6.40
CA ARG A 16 4.51 3.71 5.77
C ARG A 16 4.68 4.32 4.39
N VAL A 17 3.89 3.81 3.45
CA VAL A 17 3.88 4.28 2.06
C VAL A 17 2.45 4.38 1.56
N GLN A 18 2.23 5.24 0.57
CA GLN A 18 1.02 5.21 -0.23
C GLN A 18 1.34 4.59 -1.58
N PHE A 19 0.67 3.50 -1.93
CA PHE A 19 0.65 3.06 -3.33
C PHE A 19 -0.47 3.80 -4.05
N GLU A 20 -0.08 4.50 -5.11
CA GLU A 20 -0.99 5.38 -5.83
C GLU A 20 -2.25 4.65 -6.26
N ARG A 21 -3.40 5.26 -5.95
CA ARG A 21 -4.75 4.75 -6.26
C ARG A 21 -5.11 3.40 -5.62
N LEU A 22 -4.24 2.81 -4.81
CA LEU A 22 -4.47 1.52 -4.15
C LEU A 22 -4.78 1.66 -2.66
N GLY A 23 -4.02 2.48 -1.94
CA GLY A 23 -4.16 2.63 -0.49
C GLY A 23 -2.87 2.97 0.22
N TYR A 24 -2.94 2.98 1.54
CA TYR A 24 -1.79 3.10 2.42
C TYR A 24 -1.36 1.72 2.90
N PHE A 25 -0.05 1.52 2.95
CA PHE A 25 0.59 0.26 3.29
C PHE A 25 1.69 0.50 4.32
N CYS A 26 2.06 -0.55 5.05
CA CYS A 26 3.29 -0.59 5.82
C CYS A 26 4.18 -1.75 5.37
N VAL A 27 5.48 -1.59 5.56
CA VAL A 27 6.47 -2.63 5.32
C VAL A 27 6.34 -3.73 6.37
N ASP A 28 6.18 -4.98 5.93
CA ASP A 28 6.04 -6.13 6.81
C ASP A 28 7.40 -6.52 7.45
N PRO A 29 7.45 -6.96 8.71
CA PRO A 29 8.69 -7.44 9.33
C PRO A 29 9.34 -8.65 8.65
N ASP A 30 8.57 -9.48 7.95
CA ASP A 30 9.01 -10.67 7.23
C ASP A 30 9.51 -10.36 5.80
N LEU A 31 9.74 -9.08 5.47
CA LEU A 31 10.34 -8.69 4.19
C LEU A 31 11.76 -9.27 4.07
N THR A 32 12.13 -9.65 2.85
CA THR A 32 13.54 -9.88 2.50
C THR A 32 13.89 -9.08 1.23
N PRO A 33 15.17 -8.81 0.95
CA PRO A 33 15.57 -8.11 -0.28
C PRO A 33 15.03 -8.79 -1.56
N GLU A 34 14.87 -10.11 -1.54
CA GLU A 34 14.34 -10.92 -2.64
C GLU A 34 12.81 -11.01 -2.63
N ARG A 35 12.18 -10.77 -1.48
CA ARG A 35 10.74 -10.88 -1.26
C ARG A 35 10.21 -9.68 -0.48
N PRO A 36 9.95 -8.55 -1.17
CA PRO A 36 9.32 -7.40 -0.53
C PRO A 36 7.86 -7.74 -0.16
N VAL A 37 7.49 -7.47 1.09
CA VAL A 37 6.14 -7.71 1.62
C VAL A 37 5.60 -6.41 2.20
N PHE A 38 4.38 -6.04 1.79
CA PHE A 38 3.69 -4.85 2.24
C PHE A 38 2.27 -5.21 2.67
N ASN A 39 1.90 -4.80 3.89
CA ASN A 39 0.55 -4.99 4.41
C ASN A 39 -0.30 -3.75 4.13
N ARG A 40 -1.51 -3.95 3.62
CA ARG A 40 -2.45 -2.85 3.39
C ARG A 40 -3.04 -2.38 4.72
N THR A 41 -2.70 -1.17 5.12
CA THR A 41 -3.20 -0.52 6.34
C THR A 41 -4.65 -0.07 6.16
N VAL A 42 -4.93 0.66 5.08
CA VAL A 42 -6.28 1.15 4.77
C VAL A 42 -6.42 1.46 3.27
N THR A 43 -7.63 1.28 2.74
CA THR A 43 -7.95 1.67 1.36
C THR A 43 -8.13 3.19 1.24
N LEU A 44 -7.98 3.72 0.03
CA LEU A 44 -8.30 5.11 -0.22
C LEU A 44 -9.80 5.36 -0.03
N ARG A 45 -10.14 6.61 0.33
CA ARG A 45 -11.53 7.04 0.44
C ARG A 45 -12.17 7.04 -0.94
N ASP A 46 -13.14 6.15 -1.15
CA ASP A 46 -14.03 6.22 -2.30
C ASP A 46 -15.21 7.16 -1.99
N THR A 47 -15.14 8.37 -2.54
CA THR A 47 -16.20 9.38 -2.37
C THR A 47 -17.42 9.07 -3.25
N TRP A 48 -17.23 8.44 -4.40
CA TRP A 48 -18.30 8.22 -5.39
C TRP A 48 -19.17 7.02 -5.04
N ALA A 49 -18.59 5.93 -4.52
CA ALA A 49 -19.36 4.79 -4.01
C ALA A 49 -20.36 5.20 -2.91
N LYS A 50 -19.99 6.17 -2.07
CA LYS A 50 -20.87 6.70 -1.01
C LYS A 50 -22.05 7.51 -1.54
N VAL A 51 -21.87 8.20 -2.67
CA VAL A 51 -22.95 8.95 -3.35
C VAL A 51 -23.91 7.99 -4.03
N LYS A 52 -23.40 6.97 -4.73
CA LYS A 52 -24.23 5.96 -5.40
C LYS A 52 -25.09 5.14 -4.44
N ALA A 53 -24.62 4.89 -3.21
CA ALA A 53 -25.37 4.14 -2.20
C ALA A 53 -26.52 4.94 -1.54
N ARG A 54 -26.63 6.26 -1.81
CA ARG A 54 -27.65 7.14 -1.22
C ARG A 54 -28.78 7.50 -2.19
N GLY A 55 -28.72 7.05 -3.44
CA GLY A 55 -29.80 7.17 -4.43
C GLY A 55 -30.45 5.83 -4.67
#